data_AF-A0A918ERM4-F1
#
_entry.id   AF-A0A918ERM4-F1
#
_cell.length_a   1.000
_cell.length_b   1.000
_cell.length_c   1.000
_cell.angle_alpha   90.00
_cell.angle_beta   90.00
_cell.angle_gamma   90.00
#
_symmetry.space_group_name_H-M   'P 1'
#
loop_
_entity.id
_entity.type
_entity.pdbx_description
1 polymer ?
#
loop_
_entity_poly.entity_id
_entity_poly.type
_entity_poly.pdbx_seq_one_letter_code
_entity_poly.pdbx_strand_id
1 'polypeptide(L)'
;MTLMKPRPGTTGAHRGARRPGAGPAAAVIVLVTLGALIPLLGPAPALHGTGEDEAPGTGGIALLRTVLFAALAVPVGELFIAGLARSLPGAPSALPRGWSAAANWVGLAAALGLASVVATGNLVPAGPADIDVGGLYDTRDGKLALLEVNGFLAAALCAASARPGTQVWPLAAVIVAEALRAHPTTEYSPLLGSGLTLVHLTCASLWVGGLVYALRTVKLWKRDAAGAALLGRYARWAALLLAALTATGVGSSLRRMPPETVLEQLTDTAYGRVLLAKVILMTGVAALALWARIRLARAADPLSASSPARAEVYALALVVAVSGLLTALPVPIRW
;
A
#
# COMPACT_ATOMS: atom_id res chain seq x y z
N MET A 1 45.90 48.34 38.50
CA MET A 1 45.19 48.49 37.21
C MET A 1 46.24 48.23 36.14
N THR A 2 46.17 47.21 35.28
CA THR A 2 45.08 46.78 34.40
C THR A 2 45.34 45.31 34.00
N LEU A 3 44.27 44.51 33.91
CA LEU A 3 44.27 43.16 33.34
C LEU A 3 44.72 43.16 31.87
N MET A 4 45.55 42.18 31.46
CA MET A 4 45.53 41.69 30.09
C MET A 4 45.66 40.16 30.06
N LYS A 5 44.58 39.55 29.57
CA LYS A 5 44.26 38.13 29.53
C LYS A 5 45.00 37.45 28.36
N PRO A 6 45.38 36.17 28.46
CA PRO A 6 46.05 35.47 27.36
C PRO A 6 45.07 35.12 26.24
N ARG A 7 45.53 35.24 24.99
CA ARG A 7 44.89 34.62 23.81
C ARG A 7 45.49 33.22 23.60
N PRO A 8 44.67 32.16 23.56
CA PRO A 8 45.03 30.96 22.84
C PRO A 8 44.16 30.81 21.58
N GLY A 9 44.86 30.73 20.45
CA GLY A 9 44.63 29.85 19.32
C GLY A 9 43.19 29.45 18.98
N THR A 10 42.74 29.96 17.85
CA THR A 10 41.69 29.37 17.01
C THR A 10 42.02 27.92 16.67
N THR A 11 41.42 26.96 17.36
CA THR A 11 41.26 25.60 16.86
C THR A 11 40.00 25.54 16.01
N GLY A 12 40.20 25.52 14.70
CA GLY A 12 39.15 25.31 13.71
C GLY A 12 38.48 23.95 13.92
N ALA A 13 37.28 23.96 14.48
CA ALA A 13 36.38 22.84 14.41
C ALA A 13 35.84 22.74 12.97
N HIS A 14 36.56 22.03 12.11
CA HIS A 14 35.97 21.40 10.94
C HIS A 14 34.86 20.45 11.43
N ARG A 15 33.63 20.96 11.52
CA ARG A 15 32.43 20.11 11.56
C ARG A 15 32.42 19.33 10.26
N GLY A 16 32.92 18.09 10.32
CA GLY A 16 32.77 17.11 9.26
C GLY A 16 31.30 17.07 8.86
N ALA A 17 31.03 17.46 7.61
CA ALA A 17 29.74 17.25 6.99
C ALA A 17 29.47 15.75 7.06
N ARG A 18 28.54 15.36 7.96
CA ARG A 18 28.11 13.98 8.14
C ARG A 18 27.50 13.55 6.82
N ARG A 19 28.27 12.81 6.00
CA ARG A 19 27.77 12.21 4.76
C ARG A 19 26.52 11.39 5.12
N PRO A 20 25.40 11.54 4.39
CA PRO A 20 24.23 10.72 4.63
C PRO A 20 24.63 9.26 4.38
N GLY A 21 24.64 8.45 5.45
CA GLY A 21 25.04 7.04 5.35
C GLY A 21 24.17 6.30 4.34
N ALA A 22 24.75 5.38 3.59
CA ALA A 22 24.07 4.57 2.57
C ALA A 22 23.04 3.57 3.15
N GLY A 23 23.07 3.32 4.46
CA GLY A 23 22.20 2.36 5.15
C GLY A 23 20.68 2.55 4.99
N PRO A 24 20.12 3.78 5.04
CA PRO A 24 18.70 4.03 4.82
C PRO A 24 18.24 3.74 3.39
N ALA A 25 19.09 4.05 2.40
CA ALA A 25 18.79 3.81 1.00
C ALA A 25 18.87 2.31 0.68
N ALA A 26 19.91 1.63 1.19
CA ALA A 26 20.03 0.18 1.09
C ALA A 26 18.87 -0.56 1.75
N ALA A 27 18.41 -0.12 2.93
CA ALA A 27 17.26 -0.73 3.61
C ALA A 27 15.95 -0.53 2.82
N VAL A 28 15.72 0.66 2.26
CA VAL A 28 14.54 0.91 1.40
C VAL A 28 14.62 0.08 0.12
N ILE A 29 15.79 -0.01 -0.51
CA ILE A 29 15.99 -0.84 -1.70
C ILE A 29 15.76 -2.31 -1.35
N VAL A 30 16.29 -2.83 -0.25
CA VAL A 30 16.05 -4.21 0.20
C VAL A 30 14.58 -4.46 0.49
N LEU A 31 13.87 -3.53 1.13
CA LEU A 31 12.43 -3.66 1.40
C LEU A 31 11.58 -3.59 0.13
N VAL A 32 11.89 -2.70 -0.79
CA VAL A 32 11.25 -2.62 -2.11
C VAL A 32 11.57 -3.85 -2.93
N THR A 33 12.80 -4.34 -2.87
CA THR A 33 13.25 -5.55 -3.57
C THR A 33 12.60 -6.79 -2.99
N LEU A 34 12.47 -6.92 -1.67
CA LEU A 34 11.75 -8.02 -1.01
C LEU A 34 10.24 -7.94 -1.32
N GLY A 35 9.65 -6.75 -1.22
CA GLY A 35 8.25 -6.51 -1.60
C GLY A 35 7.95 -6.72 -3.07
N ALA A 36 8.95 -6.56 -3.95
CA ALA A 36 8.86 -6.86 -5.38
C ALA A 36 9.24 -8.31 -5.72
N LEU A 37 10.08 -8.98 -4.92
CA LEU A 37 10.42 -10.40 -5.06
C LEU A 37 9.19 -11.27 -4.82
N ILE A 38 8.38 -10.82 -3.88
CA ILE A 38 7.21 -11.49 -3.35
C ILE A 38 6.14 -11.82 -4.42
N PRO A 39 5.71 -10.89 -5.32
CA PRO A 39 4.84 -11.20 -6.45
C PRO A 39 5.59 -11.90 -7.60
N LEU A 40 6.89 -11.64 -7.75
CA LEU A 40 7.75 -12.23 -8.78
C LEU A 40 8.01 -13.74 -8.55
N LEU A 41 8.08 -14.17 -7.29
CA LEU A 41 8.26 -15.57 -6.91
C LEU A 41 6.96 -16.38 -6.99
N GLY A 42 5.81 -15.71 -7.15
CA GLY A 42 4.50 -16.37 -7.24
C GLY A 42 4.11 -17.14 -5.97
N PRO A 43 3.05 -17.96 -6.04
CA PRO A 43 2.63 -18.85 -4.94
C PRO A 43 3.57 -20.04 -4.71
N ALA A 44 4.56 -20.27 -5.57
CA ALA A 44 5.43 -21.46 -5.56
C ALA A 44 6.02 -21.84 -4.18
N PRO A 45 6.47 -20.90 -3.32
CA PRO A 45 6.95 -21.24 -1.98
C PRO A 45 5.84 -21.73 -1.03
N ALA A 46 4.61 -21.25 -1.21
CA ALA A 46 3.45 -21.64 -0.41
C ALA A 46 2.82 -22.95 -0.90
N LEU A 47 2.94 -23.26 -2.19
CA LEU A 47 2.47 -24.50 -2.81
C LEU A 47 3.36 -25.70 -2.47
N HIS A 48 4.63 -25.48 -2.11
CA HIS A 48 5.58 -26.55 -1.83
C HIS A 48 5.12 -27.47 -0.69
N GLY A 49 4.92 -28.75 -1.02
CA GLY A 49 4.47 -29.79 -0.08
C GLY A 49 2.95 -29.87 0.12
N THR A 50 2.16 -29.03 -0.55
CA THR A 50 0.68 -29.04 -0.44
C THR A 50 0.00 -29.93 -1.48
N GLY A 51 0.67 -30.23 -2.61
CA GLY A 51 0.06 -30.93 -3.74
C GLY A 51 -0.86 -30.05 -4.59
N GLU A 52 -0.80 -28.72 -4.44
CA GLU A 52 -1.53 -27.73 -5.25
C GLU A 52 -0.62 -27.26 -6.40
N ASP A 53 -1.15 -27.24 -7.62
CA ASP A 53 -0.43 -26.75 -8.81
C ASP A 53 -0.62 -25.24 -9.00
N GLU A 54 0.42 -24.57 -9.49
CA GLU A 54 0.35 -23.16 -9.87
C GLU A 54 -0.44 -23.00 -11.17
N ALA A 55 -1.45 -22.12 -11.16
CA ALA A 55 -2.15 -21.77 -12.40
C ALA A 55 -1.19 -21.05 -13.38
N PRO A 56 -1.27 -21.30 -14.70
CA PRO A 56 -0.41 -20.63 -15.67
C PRO A 56 -0.47 -19.10 -15.56
N GLY A 57 0.67 -18.43 -15.53
CA GLY A 57 0.74 -16.95 -15.55
C GLY A 57 0.52 -16.24 -14.20
N THR A 58 0.37 -16.98 -13.09
CA THR A 58 0.04 -16.42 -11.77
C THR A 58 1.02 -15.34 -11.32
N GLY A 59 2.33 -15.55 -11.46
CA GLY A 59 3.35 -14.55 -11.10
C GLY A 59 3.24 -13.22 -11.89
N GLY A 60 2.91 -13.27 -13.18
CA GLY A 60 2.74 -12.08 -14.01
C GLY A 60 1.50 -11.27 -13.62
N ILE A 61 0.38 -11.95 -13.38
CA ILE A 61 -0.88 -11.34 -12.93
C ILE A 61 -0.70 -10.74 -11.53
N ALA A 62 -0.04 -11.45 -10.63
CA ALA A 62 0.32 -10.99 -9.29
C ALA A 62 1.16 -9.71 -9.32
N LEU A 63 2.16 -9.65 -10.19
CA LEU A 63 3.00 -8.48 -10.37
C LEU A 63 2.16 -7.29 -10.86
N LEU A 64 1.36 -7.48 -11.93
CA LEU A 64 0.52 -6.43 -12.48
C LEU A 64 -0.49 -5.89 -11.46
N ARG A 65 -1.14 -6.77 -10.68
CA ARG A 65 -2.03 -6.35 -9.58
C ARG A 65 -1.29 -5.57 -8.50
N THR A 66 -0.10 -6.01 -8.13
CA THR A 66 0.73 -5.29 -7.15
C THR A 66 1.06 -3.88 -7.63
N VAL A 67 1.46 -3.75 -8.91
CA VAL A 67 1.73 -2.45 -9.54
C VAL A 67 0.46 -1.60 -9.57
N LEU A 68 -0.69 -2.17 -9.94
CA LEU A 68 -1.97 -1.49 -9.98
C LEU A 68 -2.37 -0.94 -8.59
N PHE A 69 -2.28 -1.74 -7.53
CA PHE A 69 -2.62 -1.30 -6.18
C PHE A 69 -1.63 -0.28 -5.62
N ALA A 70 -0.33 -0.44 -5.90
CA ALA A 70 0.67 0.55 -5.52
C ALA A 70 0.43 1.90 -6.24
N ALA A 71 0.13 1.85 -7.54
CA ALA A 71 -0.22 3.00 -8.35
C ALA A 71 -1.49 3.70 -7.84
N LEU A 72 -2.52 2.94 -7.43
CA LEU A 72 -3.75 3.45 -6.85
C LEU A 72 -3.55 4.10 -5.47
N ALA A 73 -2.69 3.50 -4.63
CA ALA A 73 -2.46 3.98 -3.27
C ALA A 73 -1.86 5.40 -3.25
N VAL A 74 -0.96 5.71 -4.19
CA VAL A 74 -0.28 7.02 -4.27
C VAL A 74 -1.29 8.18 -4.32
N PRO A 75 -2.12 8.35 -5.37
CA PRO A 75 -3.03 9.49 -5.49
C PRO A 75 -4.11 9.50 -4.40
N VAL A 76 -4.62 8.34 -3.98
CA VAL A 76 -5.58 8.23 -2.86
C VAL A 76 -4.96 8.81 -1.58
N GLY A 77 -3.72 8.46 -1.30
CA GLY A 77 -2.94 8.99 -0.19
C GLY A 77 -2.66 10.49 -0.28
N GLU A 78 -2.28 10.99 -1.47
CA GLU A 78 -2.04 12.41 -1.69
C GLU A 78 -3.30 13.23 -1.41
N LEU A 79 -4.45 12.81 -1.95
CA LEU A 79 -5.75 13.48 -1.72
C LEU A 79 -6.13 13.49 -0.25
N PHE A 80 -6.00 12.33 0.41
CA PHE A 80 -6.34 12.17 1.83
C PHE A 80 -5.52 13.12 2.70
N ILE A 81 -4.19 13.06 2.59
CA ILE A 81 -3.31 13.86 3.44
C ILE A 81 -3.34 15.34 3.07
N ALA A 82 -3.49 15.70 1.80
CA ALA A 82 -3.70 17.09 1.42
C ALA A 82 -5.00 17.65 2.03
N GLY A 83 -6.04 16.83 2.16
CA GLY A 83 -7.25 17.17 2.93
C GLY A 83 -6.97 17.40 4.41
N LEU A 84 -6.26 16.46 5.06
CA LEU A 84 -5.86 16.60 6.46
C LEU A 84 -5.01 17.84 6.70
N ALA A 85 -4.01 18.09 5.85
CA ALA A 85 -3.10 19.23 5.96
C ALA A 85 -3.83 20.57 5.85
N ARG A 86 -4.80 20.69 4.93
CA ARG A 86 -5.65 21.89 4.79
C ARG A 86 -6.53 22.14 6.02
N SER A 87 -6.89 21.09 6.77
CA SER A 87 -7.69 21.20 7.99
C SER A 87 -6.89 21.58 9.23
N LEU A 88 -5.55 21.73 9.13
CA LEU A 88 -4.68 22.08 10.24
C LEU A 88 -4.49 23.60 10.32
N PRO A 89 -4.85 24.25 11.45
CA PRO A 89 -4.57 25.66 11.66
C PRO A 89 -3.07 25.94 11.64
N GLY A 90 -2.65 26.99 10.93
CA GLY A 90 -1.24 27.40 10.87
C GLY A 90 -0.33 26.49 10.06
N ALA A 91 -0.87 25.51 9.32
CA ALA A 91 -0.05 24.65 8.46
C ALA A 91 0.58 25.46 7.30
N PRO A 92 1.87 25.23 6.98
CA PRO A 92 2.49 25.83 5.81
C PRO A 92 1.70 25.52 4.52
N SER A 93 1.57 26.52 3.64
CA SER A 93 0.87 26.36 2.36
C SER A 93 1.63 25.46 1.37
N ALA A 94 2.93 25.27 1.58
CA ALA A 94 3.78 24.43 0.73
C ALA A 94 3.46 22.94 0.94
N LEU A 95 3.07 22.26 -0.14
CA LEU A 95 2.88 20.81 -0.20
C LEU A 95 3.95 20.15 -1.08
N PRO A 96 4.25 18.86 -0.87
CA PRO A 96 5.15 18.11 -1.76
C PRO A 96 4.65 18.10 -3.21
N ARG A 97 5.58 18.01 -4.18
CA ARG A 97 5.22 17.81 -5.59
C ARG A 97 4.41 16.51 -5.73
N GLY A 98 3.27 16.57 -6.42
CA GLY A 98 2.40 15.41 -6.62
C GLY A 98 3.08 14.33 -7.46
N TRP A 99 2.88 13.07 -7.05
CA TRP A 99 3.22 11.88 -7.84
C TRP A 99 2.00 11.26 -8.51
N SER A 100 0.79 11.76 -8.22
CA SER A 100 -0.49 11.26 -8.74
C SER A 100 -0.50 11.02 -10.26
N ALA A 101 -0.06 11.97 -11.07
CA ALA A 101 -0.10 11.83 -12.54
C ALA A 101 0.77 10.66 -13.03
N ALA A 102 2.02 10.58 -12.55
CA ALA A 102 2.93 9.48 -12.89
C ALA A 102 2.40 8.14 -12.39
N ALA A 103 1.88 8.09 -11.16
CA ALA A 103 1.29 6.89 -10.58
C ALA A 103 0.08 6.41 -11.39
N ASN A 104 -0.81 7.33 -11.82
CA ASN A 104 -1.97 6.99 -12.64
C ASN A 104 -1.57 6.45 -14.02
N TRP A 105 -0.49 6.95 -14.64
CA TRP A 105 0.05 6.36 -15.88
C TRP A 105 0.62 4.96 -15.68
N VAL A 106 1.30 4.71 -14.54
CA VAL A 106 1.76 3.37 -14.18
C VAL A 106 0.58 2.43 -13.93
N GLY A 107 -0.46 2.91 -13.25
CA GLY A 107 -1.71 2.18 -13.02
C GLY A 107 -2.43 1.86 -14.33
N LEU A 108 -2.46 2.79 -15.28
CA LEU A 108 -3.00 2.57 -16.63
C LEU A 108 -2.25 1.45 -17.35
N ALA A 109 -0.91 1.48 -17.33
CA ALA A 109 -0.10 0.44 -17.96
C ALA A 109 -0.35 -0.95 -17.33
N ALA A 110 -0.47 -1.01 -16.01
CA ALA A 110 -0.80 -2.24 -15.31
C ALA A 110 -2.22 -2.73 -15.63
N ALA A 111 -3.20 -1.83 -15.69
CA ALA A 111 -4.59 -2.14 -16.05
C ALA A 111 -4.70 -2.62 -17.50
N LEU A 112 -3.94 -2.05 -18.44
CA LEU A 112 -3.85 -2.53 -19.83
C LEU A 112 -3.25 -3.94 -19.89
N GLY A 113 -2.19 -4.20 -19.11
CA GLY A 113 -1.62 -5.53 -18.96
C GLY A 113 -2.66 -6.55 -18.46
N LEU A 114 -3.40 -6.21 -17.40
CA LEU A 114 -4.46 -7.07 -16.86
C LEU A 114 -5.62 -7.26 -17.85
N ALA A 115 -6.01 -6.22 -18.59
CA ALA A 115 -7.03 -6.32 -19.63
C ALA A 115 -6.59 -7.24 -20.77
N SER A 116 -5.31 -7.24 -21.16
CA SER A 116 -4.78 -8.17 -22.17
C SER A 116 -4.82 -9.63 -21.71
N VAL A 117 -4.61 -9.88 -20.41
CA VAL A 117 -4.76 -11.21 -19.80
C VAL A 117 -6.22 -11.66 -19.81
N VAL A 118 -7.16 -10.76 -19.49
CA VAL A 118 -8.60 -11.07 -19.55
C VAL A 118 -9.03 -11.37 -20.99
N ALA A 119 -8.52 -10.61 -21.96
CA ALA A 119 -8.80 -10.79 -23.39
C ALA A 119 -8.27 -12.12 -23.99
N THR A 120 -7.40 -12.83 -23.26
CA THR A 120 -6.81 -14.13 -23.65
C THR A 120 -7.36 -15.28 -22.81
N GLY A 121 -8.50 -15.08 -22.14
CA GLY A 121 -9.12 -16.12 -21.29
C GLY A 121 -8.38 -16.36 -19.97
N ASN A 122 -7.74 -15.31 -19.42
CA ASN A 122 -6.90 -15.34 -18.21
C ASN A 122 -5.55 -16.07 -18.38
N LEU A 123 -5.03 -16.14 -19.59
CA LEU A 123 -3.67 -16.60 -19.89
C LEU A 123 -2.75 -15.43 -20.19
N VAL A 124 -1.43 -15.63 -20.17
CA VAL A 124 -0.49 -14.59 -20.61
C VAL A 124 -0.43 -14.63 -22.15
N PRO A 125 -0.70 -13.53 -22.86
CA PRO A 125 -0.64 -13.51 -24.32
C PRO A 125 0.76 -13.86 -24.83
N ALA A 126 0.88 -14.75 -25.82
CA ALA A 126 2.14 -15.04 -26.49
C ALA A 126 2.39 -14.07 -27.66
N GLY A 127 1.31 -13.52 -28.25
CA GLY A 127 1.39 -12.47 -29.25
C GLY A 127 0.10 -11.65 -29.41
N PRO A 128 0.11 -10.61 -30.27
CA PRO A 128 -1.04 -9.73 -30.49
C PRO A 128 -2.25 -10.44 -31.12
N ALA A 129 -2.02 -11.54 -31.85
CA ALA A 129 -3.07 -12.32 -32.50
C ALA A 129 -3.93 -13.11 -31.51
N ASP A 130 -3.47 -13.30 -30.27
CA ASP A 130 -4.19 -14.03 -29.22
C ASP A 130 -5.22 -13.14 -28.49
N ILE A 131 -5.16 -11.81 -28.71
CA ILE A 131 -5.97 -10.83 -27.98
C ILE A 131 -7.35 -10.69 -28.63
N ASP A 132 -8.38 -11.29 -28.02
CA ASP A 132 -9.77 -11.07 -28.41
C ASP A 132 -10.30 -9.78 -27.76
N VAL A 133 -10.14 -8.67 -28.48
CA VAL A 133 -10.67 -7.37 -28.05
C VAL A 133 -12.21 -7.36 -28.01
N GLY A 134 -12.88 -8.21 -28.80
CA GLY A 134 -14.33 -8.35 -28.76
C GLY A 134 -14.82 -8.94 -27.43
N GLY A 135 -14.14 -9.99 -26.96
CA GLY A 135 -14.40 -10.65 -25.67
C GLY A 135 -14.31 -9.73 -24.45
N LEU A 136 -13.53 -8.63 -24.51
CA LEU A 136 -13.49 -7.62 -23.46
C LEU A 136 -14.83 -6.88 -23.27
N TYR A 137 -15.56 -6.65 -24.36
CA TYR A 137 -16.85 -5.95 -24.32
C TYR A 137 -18.02 -6.89 -24.03
N ASP A 138 -17.86 -8.18 -24.28
CA ASP A 138 -18.93 -9.16 -24.09
C ASP A 138 -18.98 -9.71 -22.66
N THR A 139 -17.84 -9.76 -21.99
CA THR A 139 -17.72 -10.34 -20.64
C THR A 139 -17.83 -9.30 -19.53
N ARG A 140 -18.34 -9.70 -18.36
CA ARG A 140 -18.38 -8.84 -17.17
C ARG A 140 -16.98 -8.43 -16.73
N ASP A 141 -16.05 -9.37 -16.71
CA ASP A 141 -14.68 -9.11 -16.24
C ASP A 141 -13.91 -8.23 -17.22
N GLY A 142 -14.17 -8.36 -18.52
CA GLY A 142 -13.64 -7.45 -19.53
C GLY A 142 -14.18 -6.03 -19.38
N LYS A 143 -15.48 -5.85 -19.13
CA LYS A 143 -16.08 -4.53 -18.85
C LYS A 143 -15.47 -3.88 -17.60
N LEU A 144 -15.24 -4.66 -16.54
CA LEU A 144 -14.60 -4.17 -15.32
C LEU A 144 -13.12 -3.80 -15.55
N ALA A 145 -12.38 -4.60 -16.33
CA ALA A 145 -11.01 -4.29 -16.72
C ALA A 145 -10.94 -3.00 -17.57
N LEU A 146 -11.86 -2.81 -18.51
CA LEU A 146 -11.98 -1.57 -19.28
C LEU A 146 -12.33 -0.38 -18.38
N LEU A 147 -13.17 -0.56 -17.35
CA LEU A 147 -13.47 0.48 -16.37
C LEU A 147 -12.22 0.88 -15.58
N GLU A 148 -11.37 -0.08 -15.18
CA GLU A 148 -10.09 0.20 -14.52
C GLU A 148 -9.15 1.00 -15.44
N VAL A 149 -9.01 0.59 -16.71
CA VAL A 149 -8.20 1.30 -17.73
C VAL A 149 -8.68 2.74 -17.90
N ASN A 150 -9.97 2.93 -18.15
CA ASN A 150 -10.54 4.28 -18.34
C ASN A 150 -10.46 5.10 -17.04
N GLY A 151 -10.63 4.48 -15.89
CA GLY A 151 -10.49 5.11 -14.58
C GLY A 151 -9.09 5.66 -14.35
N PHE A 152 -8.04 4.87 -14.59
CA PHE A 152 -6.66 5.37 -14.45
C PHE A 152 -6.31 6.46 -15.46
N LEU A 153 -6.77 6.34 -16.71
CA LEU A 153 -6.58 7.39 -17.72
C LEU A 153 -7.24 8.70 -17.28
N ALA A 154 -8.52 8.65 -16.88
CA ALA A 154 -9.25 9.81 -16.39
C ALA A 154 -8.59 10.40 -15.13
N ALA A 155 -8.11 9.57 -14.20
CA ALA A 155 -7.40 10.01 -13.02
C ALA A 155 -6.06 10.70 -13.37
N ALA A 156 -5.32 10.20 -14.37
CA ALA A 156 -4.08 10.83 -14.86
C ALA A 156 -4.35 12.22 -15.43
N LEU A 157 -5.39 12.35 -16.26
CA LEU A 157 -5.82 13.62 -16.85
C LEU A 157 -6.31 14.60 -15.77
N CYS A 158 -7.12 14.14 -14.82
CA CYS A 158 -7.55 14.93 -13.67
C CYS A 158 -6.36 15.43 -12.85
N ALA A 159 -5.38 14.55 -12.55
CA ALA A 159 -4.19 14.89 -11.78
C ALA A 159 -3.27 15.90 -12.50
N ALA A 160 -3.25 15.90 -13.83
CA ALA A 160 -2.52 16.87 -14.66
C ALA A 160 -3.29 18.18 -14.92
N SER A 161 -4.58 18.23 -14.56
CA SER A 161 -5.43 19.40 -14.76
C SER A 161 -5.24 20.48 -13.68
N ALA A 162 -5.88 21.64 -13.88
CA ALA A 162 -5.95 22.70 -12.87
C ALA A 162 -6.75 22.30 -11.60
N ARG A 163 -7.50 21.18 -11.64
CA ARG A 163 -8.34 20.71 -10.52
C ARG A 163 -8.01 19.26 -10.15
N PRO A 164 -6.81 18.99 -9.61
CA PRO A 164 -6.36 17.64 -9.30
C PRO A 164 -7.25 16.90 -8.28
N GLY A 165 -8.06 17.60 -7.48
CA GLY A 165 -9.03 16.98 -6.57
C GLY A 165 -10.14 16.18 -7.28
N THR A 166 -10.41 16.46 -8.55
CA THR A 166 -11.45 15.77 -9.33
C THR A 166 -11.15 14.29 -9.59
N GLN A 167 -9.88 13.88 -9.44
CA GLN A 167 -9.48 12.48 -9.62
C GLN A 167 -10.11 11.53 -8.58
N VAL A 168 -10.75 12.04 -7.52
CA VAL A 168 -11.47 11.21 -6.53
C VAL A 168 -12.52 10.31 -7.19
N TRP A 169 -13.22 10.80 -8.22
CA TRP A 169 -14.27 10.06 -8.91
C TRP A 169 -13.73 8.89 -9.73
N PRO A 170 -12.77 9.08 -10.66
CA PRO A 170 -12.20 7.97 -11.39
C PRO A 170 -11.48 6.96 -10.49
N LEU A 171 -10.79 7.41 -9.42
CA LEU A 171 -10.16 6.49 -8.47
C LEU A 171 -11.18 5.65 -7.71
N ALA A 172 -12.31 6.24 -7.31
CA ALA A 172 -13.41 5.49 -6.69
C ALA A 172 -13.99 4.44 -7.65
N ALA A 173 -14.13 4.79 -8.94
CA ALA A 173 -14.57 3.85 -9.96
C ALA A 173 -13.61 2.66 -10.11
N VAL A 174 -12.28 2.90 -10.08
CA VAL A 174 -11.27 1.83 -10.10
C VAL A 174 -11.40 0.91 -8.88
N ILE A 175 -11.57 1.46 -7.67
CA ILE A 175 -11.73 0.64 -6.45
C ILE A 175 -12.99 -0.22 -6.54
N VAL A 176 -14.11 0.35 -7.00
CA VAL A 176 -15.37 -0.40 -7.19
C VAL A 176 -15.21 -1.48 -8.26
N ALA A 177 -14.57 -1.16 -9.38
CA ALA A 177 -14.33 -2.10 -10.47
C ALA A 177 -13.52 -3.32 -9.98
N GLU A 178 -12.41 -3.07 -9.28
CA GLU A 178 -11.58 -4.13 -8.72
C GLU A 178 -12.34 -4.95 -7.68
N ALA A 179 -13.10 -4.29 -6.79
CA ALA A 179 -13.87 -4.97 -5.76
C ALA A 179 -14.90 -5.95 -6.35
N LEU A 180 -15.57 -5.54 -7.44
CA LEU A 180 -16.51 -6.39 -8.18
C LEU A 180 -15.79 -7.48 -8.99
N ARG A 181 -14.60 -7.20 -9.52
CA ARG A 181 -13.81 -8.14 -10.32
C ARG A 181 -13.18 -9.24 -9.47
N ALA A 182 -12.82 -8.93 -8.22
CA ALA A 182 -12.27 -9.88 -7.26
C ALA A 182 -13.27 -10.98 -6.83
N HIS A 183 -14.57 -10.78 -7.07
CA HIS A 183 -15.65 -11.66 -6.64
C HIS A 183 -16.64 -11.94 -7.78
N PRO A 184 -16.39 -12.98 -8.59
CA PRO A 184 -17.29 -13.41 -9.65
C PRO A 184 -18.69 -13.76 -9.11
N THR A 185 -19.72 -13.59 -9.93
CA THR A 185 -21.12 -13.88 -9.53
C THR A 185 -21.39 -15.35 -9.24
N THR A 186 -20.47 -16.23 -9.63
CA THR A 186 -20.50 -17.67 -9.37
C THR A 186 -20.00 -18.03 -7.96
N GLU A 187 -19.34 -17.12 -7.25
CA GLU A 187 -18.84 -17.35 -5.89
C GLU A 187 -19.98 -17.27 -4.87
N TYR A 188 -19.88 -18.02 -3.76
CA TYR A 188 -20.82 -17.92 -2.64
C TYR A 188 -20.79 -16.52 -1.99
N SER A 189 -21.95 -15.86 -1.89
CA SER A 189 -22.09 -14.49 -1.33
C SER A 189 -21.13 -13.46 -1.95
N PRO A 190 -21.24 -13.17 -3.26
CA PRO A 190 -20.27 -12.37 -4.01
C PRO A 190 -20.36 -10.88 -3.67
N LEU A 191 -21.56 -10.39 -3.30
CA LEU A 191 -21.77 -9.01 -2.87
C LEU A 191 -21.08 -8.72 -1.53
N LEU A 192 -21.11 -9.66 -0.59
CA LEU A 192 -20.41 -9.51 0.68
C LEU A 192 -18.90 -9.51 0.46
N GLY A 193 -18.39 -10.42 -0.37
CA GLY A 193 -16.99 -10.43 -0.78
C GLY A 193 -16.56 -9.10 -1.41
N SER A 194 -17.33 -8.61 -2.38
CA SER A 194 -17.09 -7.33 -3.04
C SER A 194 -17.08 -6.17 -2.04
N GLY A 195 -18.05 -6.12 -1.11
CA GLY A 195 -18.11 -5.11 -0.06
C GLY A 195 -16.90 -5.14 0.87
N LEU A 196 -16.47 -6.33 1.30
CA LEU A 196 -15.27 -6.50 2.12
C LEU A 196 -14.02 -6.03 1.36
N THR A 197 -13.87 -6.40 0.10
CA THR A 197 -12.74 -6.00 -0.75
C THR A 197 -12.73 -4.48 -1.00
N LEU A 198 -13.89 -3.87 -1.26
CA LEU A 198 -14.03 -2.42 -1.43
C LEU A 198 -13.49 -1.67 -0.20
N VAL A 199 -13.94 -2.07 1.00
CA VAL A 199 -13.49 -1.45 2.26
C VAL A 199 -12.01 -1.73 2.49
N HIS A 200 -11.56 -2.97 2.29
CA HIS A 200 -10.17 -3.37 2.50
C HIS A 200 -9.21 -2.59 1.59
N LEU A 201 -9.49 -2.55 0.28
CA LEU A 201 -8.67 -1.86 -0.72
C LEU A 201 -8.63 -0.35 -0.47
N THR A 202 -9.78 0.25 -0.13
CA THR A 202 -9.85 1.68 0.21
C THR A 202 -9.00 1.98 1.45
N CYS A 203 -9.16 1.18 2.51
CA CYS A 203 -8.40 1.37 3.75
C CYS A 203 -6.89 1.18 3.54
N ALA A 204 -6.51 0.15 2.77
CA ALA A 204 -5.12 -0.11 2.41
C ALA A 204 -4.54 1.07 1.62
N SER A 205 -5.24 1.55 0.60
CA SER A 205 -4.80 2.68 -0.23
C SER A 205 -4.61 3.96 0.59
N LEU A 206 -5.57 4.29 1.45
CA LEU A 206 -5.51 5.45 2.37
C LEU A 206 -4.34 5.33 3.36
N TRP A 207 -4.10 4.13 3.89
CA TRP A 207 -3.05 3.89 4.87
C TRP A 207 -1.66 3.94 4.23
N VAL A 208 -1.44 3.17 3.15
CA VAL A 208 -0.15 3.09 2.47
C VAL A 208 0.23 4.43 1.85
N GLY A 209 -0.64 4.97 0.99
CA GLY A 209 -0.39 6.23 0.31
C GLY A 209 -0.35 7.40 1.28
N GLY A 210 -1.24 7.39 2.28
CA GLY A 210 -1.30 8.43 3.30
C GLY A 210 -0.01 8.50 4.12
N LEU A 211 0.57 7.36 4.51
CA LEU A 211 1.85 7.35 5.19
C LEU A 211 2.97 7.97 4.34
N VAL A 212 3.09 7.53 3.08
CA VAL A 212 4.14 8.02 2.16
C VAL A 212 4.03 9.54 1.99
N TYR A 213 2.83 10.05 1.73
CA TYR A 213 2.64 11.48 1.51
C TYR A 213 2.77 12.30 2.81
N ALA A 214 2.30 11.78 3.95
CA ALA A 214 2.49 12.42 5.25
C ALA A 214 3.97 12.59 5.59
N LEU A 215 4.80 11.56 5.37
CA LEU A 215 6.24 11.63 5.62
C LEU A 215 6.95 12.62 4.70
N ARG A 216 6.57 12.67 3.42
CA ARG A 216 7.07 13.68 2.47
C ARG A 216 6.70 15.09 2.92
N THR A 217 5.48 15.27 3.43
CA THR A 217 4.99 16.56 3.95
C THR A 217 5.74 16.99 5.22
N VAL A 218 5.90 16.10 6.20
CA VAL A 218 6.67 16.38 7.43
C VAL A 218 8.13 16.70 7.11
N LYS A 219 8.74 16.01 6.14
CA LYS A 219 10.10 16.31 5.66
C LYS A 219 10.18 17.71 5.05
N LEU A 220 9.17 18.12 4.28
CA LEU A 220 9.10 19.45 3.68
C LEU A 220 8.95 20.55 4.74
N TRP A 221 8.15 20.30 5.78
CA TRP A 221 7.90 21.24 6.87
C TRP A 221 8.99 21.26 7.95
N LYS A 222 10.09 20.50 7.78
CA LYS A 222 11.33 20.59 8.58
C LYS A 222 11.13 20.60 10.12
N ARG A 223 10.27 19.73 10.65
CA ARG A 223 9.97 19.59 12.10
C ARG A 223 9.23 20.77 12.74
N ASP A 224 8.50 21.53 11.93
CA ASP A 224 7.48 22.45 12.43
C ASP A 224 6.43 21.71 13.29
N ALA A 225 5.85 22.41 14.27
CA ALA A 225 4.76 21.90 15.11
C ALA A 225 3.58 21.39 14.25
N ALA A 226 3.34 22.01 13.10
CA ALA A 226 2.37 21.56 12.11
C ALA A 226 2.64 20.12 11.62
N GLY A 227 3.91 19.73 11.46
CA GLY A 227 4.31 18.39 11.04
C GLY A 227 4.01 17.33 12.10
N ALA A 228 4.26 17.65 13.38
CA ALA A 228 3.89 16.78 14.49
C ALA A 228 2.37 16.64 14.61
N ALA A 229 1.62 17.74 14.45
CA ALA A 229 0.16 17.73 14.46
C ALA A 229 -0.43 16.88 13.31
N LEU A 230 0.15 16.98 12.10
CA LEU A 230 -0.24 16.16 10.96
C LEU A 230 -0.01 14.67 11.23
N LEU A 231 1.17 14.31 11.75
CA LEU A 231 1.50 12.93 12.06
C LEU A 231 0.59 12.37 13.16
N GLY A 232 0.27 13.17 14.19
CA GLY A 232 -0.67 12.80 15.24
C GLY A 232 -2.09 12.58 14.71
N ARG A 233 -2.56 13.44 13.79
CA ARG A 233 -3.88 13.26 13.15
C ARG A 233 -3.91 12.04 12.24
N TYR A 234 -2.88 11.84 11.44
CA TYR A 234 -2.72 10.65 10.61
C TYR A 234 -2.69 9.38 11.46
N ALA A 235 -1.97 9.37 12.59
CA ALA A 235 -1.88 8.21 13.47
C ALA A 235 -3.23 7.78 14.08
N ARG A 236 -4.16 8.74 14.31
CA ARG A 236 -5.53 8.42 14.74
C ARG A 236 -6.30 7.70 13.63
N TRP A 237 -6.24 8.23 12.41
CA TRP A 237 -6.84 7.59 11.24
C TRP A 237 -6.20 6.23 10.94
N ALA A 238 -4.87 6.12 11.02
CA ALA A 238 -4.15 4.88 10.79
C ALA A 238 -4.61 3.76 11.75
N ALA A 239 -4.97 4.09 13.00
CA ALA A 239 -5.54 3.11 13.92
C ALA A 239 -6.94 2.63 13.49
N LEU A 240 -7.80 3.55 13.03
CA LEU A 240 -9.13 3.20 12.50
C LEU A 240 -9.02 2.35 11.22
N LEU A 241 -8.12 2.75 10.30
CA LEU A 241 -7.85 2.04 9.07
C LEU A 241 -7.31 0.63 9.36
N LEU A 242 -6.40 0.50 10.34
CA LEU A 242 -5.89 -0.80 10.79
C LEU A 242 -7.00 -1.69 11.34
N ALA A 243 -7.88 -1.15 12.18
CA ALA A 243 -9.02 -1.90 12.71
C ALA A 243 -9.96 -2.38 11.59
N ALA A 244 -10.26 -1.51 10.61
CA ALA A 244 -11.08 -1.85 9.45
C ALA A 244 -10.41 -2.91 8.56
N LEU A 245 -9.10 -2.81 8.33
CA LEU A 245 -8.32 -3.81 7.59
C LEU A 245 -8.34 -5.18 8.28
N THR A 246 -8.19 -5.20 9.60
CA THR A 246 -8.28 -6.43 10.39
C THR A 246 -9.68 -7.02 10.32
N ALA A 247 -10.73 -6.22 10.53
CA ALA A 247 -12.11 -6.69 10.49
C ALA A 247 -12.49 -7.25 9.11
N THR A 248 -12.13 -6.54 8.04
CA THR A 248 -12.38 -6.99 6.66
C THR A 248 -11.55 -8.22 6.29
N GLY A 249 -10.29 -8.30 6.76
CA GLY A 249 -9.43 -9.47 6.58
C GLY A 249 -9.97 -10.71 7.29
N VAL A 250 -10.38 -10.58 8.56
CA VAL A 250 -11.00 -11.65 9.35
C VAL A 250 -12.32 -12.08 8.70
N GLY A 251 -13.20 -11.13 8.36
CA GLY A 251 -14.47 -11.44 7.70
C GLY A 251 -14.28 -12.15 6.35
N SER A 252 -13.30 -11.73 5.55
CA SER A 252 -12.96 -12.39 4.28
C SER A 252 -12.40 -13.80 4.49
N SER A 253 -11.70 -14.03 5.59
CA SER A 253 -11.12 -15.34 5.94
C SER A 253 -12.18 -16.30 6.44
N LEU A 254 -13.03 -15.87 7.38
CA LEU A 254 -14.14 -16.67 7.90
C LEU A 254 -15.16 -17.03 6.81
N ARG A 255 -15.37 -16.15 5.84
CA ARG A 255 -16.21 -16.43 4.66
C ARG A 255 -15.64 -17.55 3.79
N ARG A 256 -14.31 -17.71 3.75
CA ARG A 256 -13.61 -18.69 2.91
C ARG A 256 -13.24 -19.97 3.65
N MET A 257 -13.08 -19.91 4.97
CA MET A 257 -12.68 -21.01 5.84
C MET A 257 -13.60 -21.03 7.07
N PRO A 258 -14.60 -21.92 7.11
CA PRO A 258 -15.46 -22.07 8.28
C PRO A 258 -14.65 -22.46 9.53
N PRO A 259 -14.94 -21.90 10.72
CA PRO A 259 -14.13 -22.03 11.94
C PRO A 259 -13.76 -23.47 12.33
N GLU A 260 -14.67 -24.41 12.06
CA GLU A 260 -14.51 -25.85 12.27
C GLU A 260 -13.38 -26.48 11.45
N THR A 261 -13.01 -25.89 10.31
CA THR A 261 -11.94 -26.37 9.41
C THR A 261 -10.70 -25.48 9.43
N VAL A 262 -10.75 -24.34 10.13
CA VAL A 262 -9.71 -23.30 10.10
C VAL A 262 -8.35 -23.82 10.53
N LEU A 263 -8.26 -24.63 11.58
CA LEU A 263 -6.99 -25.13 12.12
C LEU A 263 -6.27 -26.06 11.14
N GLU A 264 -7.02 -26.94 10.48
CA GLU A 264 -6.50 -27.91 9.50
C GLU A 264 -6.13 -27.19 8.19
N GLN A 265 -7.00 -26.30 7.72
CA GLN A 265 -6.75 -25.54 6.49
C GLN A 265 -5.63 -24.50 6.64
N LEU A 266 -5.34 -23.98 7.85
CA LEU A 266 -4.30 -22.98 8.05
C LEU A 266 -2.89 -23.52 7.77
N THR A 267 -2.63 -24.78 8.08
CA THR A 267 -1.30 -25.39 7.92
C THR A 267 -1.17 -26.18 6.63
N ASP A 268 -2.27 -26.78 6.17
CA ASP A 268 -2.21 -27.80 5.12
C ASP A 268 -2.51 -27.24 3.72
N THR A 269 -3.03 -26.00 3.63
CA THR A 269 -3.28 -25.31 2.35
C THR A 269 -2.29 -24.16 2.13
N ALA A 270 -1.94 -23.88 0.86
CA ALA A 270 -1.07 -22.76 0.55
C ALA A 270 -1.70 -21.42 1.00
N TYR A 271 -3.01 -21.25 0.79
CA TYR A 271 -3.73 -20.06 1.24
C TYR A 271 -3.69 -19.87 2.76
N GLY A 272 -3.90 -20.95 3.53
CA GLY A 272 -3.86 -20.91 5.00
C GLY A 272 -2.50 -20.45 5.53
N ARG A 273 -1.42 -20.98 4.97
CA ARG A 273 -0.04 -20.62 5.36
C ARG A 273 0.26 -19.15 5.09
N VAL A 274 -0.21 -18.61 3.97
CA VAL A 274 0.01 -17.18 3.70
C VAL A 274 -0.92 -16.32 4.53
N LEU A 275 -2.17 -16.71 4.74
CA LEU A 275 -3.07 -16.03 5.69
C LEU A 275 -2.43 -15.92 7.08
N LEU A 276 -1.80 -16.99 7.57
CA LEU A 276 -1.06 -16.98 8.83
C LEU A 276 0.11 -15.97 8.81
N ALA A 277 0.88 -15.94 7.72
CA ALA A 277 1.93 -14.94 7.54
C ALA A 277 1.37 -13.50 7.56
N LYS A 278 0.19 -13.26 6.95
CA LYS A 278 -0.52 -11.97 7.01
C LYS A 278 -0.82 -11.57 8.45
N VAL A 279 -1.36 -12.50 9.22
CA VAL A 279 -1.79 -12.25 10.61
C VAL A 279 -0.58 -11.95 11.50
N ILE A 280 0.50 -12.73 11.37
CA ILE A 280 1.75 -12.50 12.12
C ILE A 280 2.30 -11.10 11.83
N LEU A 281 2.37 -10.74 10.56
CA LEU A 281 2.82 -9.41 10.14
C LEU A 281 1.95 -8.29 10.72
N MET A 282 0.62 -8.41 10.60
CA MET A 282 -0.33 -7.41 11.09
C MET A 282 -0.23 -7.26 12.61
N THR A 283 -0.03 -8.36 13.32
CA THR A 283 0.20 -8.37 14.78
C THR A 283 1.50 -7.65 15.14
N GLY A 284 2.58 -7.87 14.39
CA GLY A 284 3.84 -7.16 14.56
C GLY A 284 3.68 -5.64 14.40
N VAL A 285 2.87 -5.18 13.45
CA VAL A 285 2.57 -3.74 13.26
C VAL A 285 1.83 -3.17 14.43
N ALA A 286 0.76 -3.84 14.84
CA ALA A 286 -0.07 -3.40 15.94
C ALA A 286 0.77 -3.27 17.22
N ALA A 287 1.64 -4.25 17.48
CA ALA A 287 2.57 -4.25 18.61
C ALA A 287 3.56 -3.08 18.54
N LEU A 288 4.20 -2.83 17.38
CA LEU A 288 5.13 -1.72 17.22
C LEU A 288 4.45 -0.36 17.34
N ALA A 289 3.25 -0.21 16.77
CA ALA A 289 2.45 1.00 16.87
C ALA A 289 1.98 1.26 18.32
N LEU A 290 1.64 0.21 19.07
CA LEU A 290 1.28 0.32 20.49
C LEU A 290 2.51 0.67 21.33
N TRP A 291 3.65 0.02 21.09
CA TRP A 291 4.90 0.27 21.79
C TRP A 291 5.38 1.72 21.59
N ALA A 292 5.31 2.23 20.37
CA ALA A 292 5.56 3.63 20.03
C ALA A 292 4.70 4.59 20.86
N ARG A 293 3.39 4.33 20.96
CA ARG A 293 2.44 5.15 21.72
C ARG A 293 2.73 5.11 23.23
N ILE A 294 3.00 3.93 23.78
CA ILE A 294 3.35 3.76 25.19
C ILE A 294 4.63 4.53 25.52
N ARG A 295 5.64 4.45 24.63
CA ARG A 295 6.91 5.17 24.79
C ARG A 295 6.71 6.69 24.75
N LEU A 296 5.88 7.19 23.84
CA LEU A 296 5.54 8.61 23.75
C LEU A 296 4.76 9.10 24.96
N ALA A 297 3.80 8.31 25.47
CA ALA A 297 3.01 8.64 26.65
C ALA A 297 3.84 8.66 27.95
N ARG A 298 4.95 7.91 28.00
CA ARG A 298 5.86 7.84 29.15
C ARG A 298 7.02 8.84 29.10
N ALA A 299 7.14 9.63 28.03
CA ALA A 299 8.21 10.63 27.91
C ALA A 299 7.88 11.88 28.73
N ALA A 300 8.81 12.29 29.61
CA ALA A 300 8.64 13.43 30.51
C ALA A 300 8.67 14.80 29.80
N ASP A 301 9.15 14.87 28.56
CA ASP A 301 9.18 16.09 27.75
C ASP A 301 8.67 15.79 26.32
N PRO A 302 7.42 16.14 26.00
CA PRO A 302 6.79 15.85 24.70
C PRO A 302 7.49 16.52 23.51
N LEU A 303 8.26 17.60 23.74
CA LEU A 303 8.90 18.37 22.67
C LEU A 303 10.30 17.83 22.33
N SER A 304 11.06 17.28 23.29
CA SER A 304 12.29 16.53 22.97
C SER A 304 12.02 15.12 22.45
N ALA A 305 10.84 14.56 22.73
CA ALA A 305 10.36 13.28 22.17
C ALA A 305 9.86 13.39 20.71
N SER A 306 9.81 14.60 20.12
CA SER A 306 9.47 14.83 18.71
C SER A 306 10.64 14.51 17.74
N SER A 307 11.33 13.40 18.02
CA SER A 307 12.13 12.70 17.02
C SER A 307 11.28 11.58 16.44
N PRO A 308 10.87 11.63 15.16
CA PRO A 308 10.19 10.51 14.54
C PRO A 308 11.14 9.31 14.66
N ALA A 309 10.76 8.30 15.45
CA ALA A 309 11.53 7.08 15.52
C ALA A 309 11.48 6.47 14.12
N ARG A 310 12.51 6.73 13.32
CA ARG A 310 12.65 6.27 11.93
C ARG A 310 12.36 4.77 11.79
N ALA A 311 12.58 4.01 12.86
CA ALA A 311 12.19 2.61 13.02
C ALA A 311 10.70 2.33 12.78
N GLU A 312 9.78 3.22 13.19
CA GLU A 312 8.34 3.08 12.98
C GLU A 312 7.95 3.20 11.51
N VAL A 313 8.64 4.05 10.76
CA VAL A 313 8.46 4.20 9.30
C VAL A 313 8.97 2.96 8.55
N TYR A 314 10.10 2.39 8.99
CA TYR A 314 10.63 1.16 8.39
C TYR A 314 9.75 -0.05 8.67
N ALA A 315 9.18 -0.15 9.88
CA ALA A 315 8.24 -1.19 10.24
C ALA A 315 6.93 -1.12 9.44
N LEU A 316 6.39 0.08 9.25
CA LEU A 316 5.19 0.28 8.43
C LEU A 316 5.44 -0.04 6.95
N ALA A 317 6.59 0.36 6.40
CA ALA A 317 6.97 0.04 5.02
C ALA A 317 7.11 -1.48 4.76
N LEU A 318 7.65 -2.23 5.73
CA LEU A 318 7.75 -3.69 5.68
C LEU A 318 6.36 -4.36 5.60
N VAL A 319 5.34 -3.73 6.17
CA VAL A 319 4.00 -4.33 6.28
C VAL A 319 3.17 -4.09 5.04
N VAL A 320 3.38 -2.94 4.42
CA VAL A 320 2.87 -2.68 3.07
C VAL A 320 3.43 -3.72 2.09
N ALA A 321 4.73 -3.99 2.15
CA ALA A 321 5.40 -4.95 1.27
C ALA A 321 4.83 -6.37 1.41
N VAL A 322 4.62 -6.85 2.63
CA VAL A 322 4.07 -8.20 2.86
C VAL A 322 2.56 -8.27 2.59
N SER A 323 1.81 -7.16 2.73
CA SER A 323 0.38 -7.15 2.38
C SER A 323 0.11 -7.29 0.87
N GLY A 324 1.03 -6.80 0.02
CA GLY A 324 0.98 -7.01 -1.44
C GLY A 324 1.20 -8.48 -1.86
N LEU A 325 1.94 -9.28 -1.06
CA LEU A 325 2.12 -10.72 -1.30
C LEU A 325 0.79 -11.49 -1.34
N LEU A 326 -0.14 -11.08 -0.49
CA LEU A 326 -1.36 -11.85 -0.24
C LEU A 326 -2.42 -11.69 -1.31
N THR A 327 -2.38 -10.61 -2.06
CA THR A 327 -3.31 -10.37 -3.17
C THR A 327 -2.92 -11.13 -4.45
N ALA A 328 -1.74 -11.76 -4.45
CA ALA A 328 -1.17 -12.51 -5.56
C ALA A 328 -1.46 -14.02 -5.52
N LEU A 329 -2.04 -14.52 -4.43
CA LEU A 329 -2.15 -15.96 -4.20
C LEU A 329 -3.51 -16.50 -4.63
N PRO A 330 -3.54 -17.69 -5.24
CA PRO A 330 -4.79 -18.37 -5.53
C PRO A 330 -5.57 -18.65 -4.24
N VAL A 331 -6.88 -18.45 -4.32
CA VAL A 331 -7.86 -18.80 -3.29
C VAL A 331 -7.84 -20.33 -3.12
N PRO A 332 -7.97 -20.90 -1.92
CA PRO A 332 -7.98 -22.34 -1.76
C PRO A 332 -9.34 -22.81 -2.24
N ILE A 333 -9.40 -23.27 -3.48
CA ILE A 333 -10.54 -24.04 -3.96
C ILE A 333 -9.96 -25.40 -4.27
N ARG A 334 -10.08 -26.32 -3.30
CA ARG A 334 -10.12 -27.73 -3.63
C ARG A 334 -11.59 -28.11 -3.74
N TRP A 335 -11.93 -28.63 -4.91
CA TRP A 335 -13.14 -29.40 -5.15
C TRP A 335 -13.17 -30.61 -4.22
#